data_AF-A0A2G9T653-F1
#
_entry.id   AF-A0A2G9T653-F1
#
_cell.length_a   1.000
_cell.length_b   1.000
_cell.length_c   1.000
_cell.angle_alpha   90.00
_cell.angle_beta   90.00
_cell.angle_gamma   90.00
#
_symmetry.space_group_name_H-M   'P 1'
#
loop_
_entity.id
_entity.type
_entity.pdbx_description
1 polymer ?
#
loop_
_entity_poly.entity_id
_entity_poly.type
_entity_poly.pdbx_seq_one_letter_code
_entity_poly.pdbx_strand_id
1 'polypeptide(L)'
;MTCINACIEIDLTGQVASDSIGGTLYSGFGGQVDFISSASTTYDGKGKAIIALPSRTSKGKPKIVAALPQNAGVVTTRGHVQFVVTEYGIANLAGKNVRQRAYELIKIAHPDDRQLLEKQAFERLKCMPSL
;
A
#
# COMPACT_ATOMS: atom_id res chain seq x y z
N MET A 1 6.12 -0.12 19.95
CA MET A 1 4.70 0.15 19.60
C MET A 1 4.38 -0.55 18.29
N THR A 2 3.22 -1.19 18.16
CA THR A 2 2.78 -1.80 16.90
C THR A 2 1.39 -1.24 16.57
N CYS A 3 1.23 -0.62 15.40
CA CYS A 3 -0.06 -0.17 14.92
C CYS A 3 -0.46 -0.94 13.66
N ILE A 4 -1.74 -1.31 13.59
CA ILE A 4 -2.31 -2.06 12.48
C ILE A 4 -3.54 -1.29 12.02
N ASN A 5 -3.53 -0.84 10.77
CA ASN A 5 -4.65 -0.13 10.17
C ASN A 5 -5.05 -0.81 8.86
N ALA A 6 -6.30 -0.63 8.46
CA ALA A 6 -6.82 -1.13 7.19
C ALA A 6 -6.89 -0.01 6.16
N CYS A 7 -6.87 -0.36 4.87
CA CYS A 7 -7.12 0.60 3.80
C CYS A 7 -8.06 0.05 2.72
N ILE A 8 -8.50 0.95 1.85
CA ILE A 8 -9.33 0.64 0.69
C ILE A 8 -8.43 0.18 -0.45
N GLU A 9 -7.41 0.96 -0.81
CA GLU A 9 -6.47 0.59 -1.89
C GLU A 9 -5.07 1.11 -1.60
N ILE A 10 -4.07 0.46 -2.20
CA ILE A 10 -2.67 0.89 -2.19
C ILE A 10 -2.09 0.83 -3.60
N ASP A 11 -1.36 1.87 -4.01
CA ASP A 11 -0.65 1.84 -5.29
C ASP A 11 0.75 1.25 -5.21
N LEU A 12 1.33 0.90 -6.37
CA LEU A 12 2.68 0.33 -6.47
C LEU A 12 3.81 1.25 -5.94
N THR A 13 3.54 2.53 -5.69
CA THR A 13 4.51 3.43 -5.04
C THR A 13 4.42 3.39 -3.52
N GLY A 14 3.36 2.79 -2.98
CA GLY A 14 3.04 2.73 -1.55
C GLY A 14 2.12 3.85 -1.07
N GLN A 15 1.42 4.56 -1.96
CA GLN A 15 0.39 5.52 -1.54
C GLN A 15 -0.88 4.78 -1.15
N VAL A 16 -1.49 5.16 -0.05
CA VAL A 16 -2.64 4.45 0.53
C VAL A 16 -3.86 5.37 0.56
N ALA A 17 -4.94 4.90 -0.06
CA ALA A 17 -6.28 5.48 0.05
C ALA A 17 -7.08 4.70 1.09
N SER A 18 -7.60 5.38 2.11
CA SER A 18 -8.33 4.73 3.23
C SER A 18 -9.71 5.32 3.48
N ASP A 19 -9.97 6.53 3.00
CA ASP A 19 -11.21 7.27 3.25
C ASP A 19 -12.15 7.33 2.05
N SER A 20 -11.68 6.96 0.86
CA SER A 20 -12.35 7.22 -0.41
C SER A 20 -12.18 6.09 -1.42
N ILE A 21 -13.18 5.94 -2.29
CA ILE A 21 -13.18 5.05 -3.45
C ILE A 21 -13.25 5.94 -4.69
N GLY A 22 -12.10 6.18 -5.33
CA GLY A 22 -11.98 7.28 -6.29
C GLY A 22 -12.40 8.60 -5.65
N GLY A 23 -13.23 9.40 -6.32
CA GLY A 23 -13.72 10.68 -5.76
C GLY A 23 -14.83 10.55 -4.71
N THR A 24 -15.31 9.35 -4.39
CA THR A 24 -16.41 9.16 -3.44
C THR A 24 -15.87 8.92 -2.03
N LEU A 25 -16.21 9.81 -1.10
CA LEU A 25 -15.90 9.62 0.32
C LEU A 25 -16.70 8.43 0.88
N TYR A 26 -15.98 7.52 1.51
CA TYR A 26 -16.51 6.30 2.14
C TYR A 26 -16.45 6.39 3.66
N SER A 27 -15.40 7.01 4.19
CA SER A 27 -15.21 7.28 5.62
C SER A 27 -14.50 8.63 5.81
N GLY A 28 -13.77 8.82 6.91
CA GLY A 28 -12.94 9.99 7.15
C GLY A 28 -11.46 9.65 7.31
N PHE A 29 -10.63 10.69 7.38
CA PHE A 29 -9.16 10.62 7.58
C PHE A 29 -8.76 9.79 8.81
N GLY A 30 -9.49 9.93 9.92
CA GLY A 30 -9.23 9.19 11.17
C GLY A 30 -7.88 9.54 11.81
N GLY A 31 -7.37 8.64 12.67
CA GLY A 31 -6.06 8.79 13.32
C GLY A 31 -4.97 7.90 12.70
N GLN A 32 -5.24 7.26 11.56
CA GLN A 32 -4.33 6.27 10.95
C GLN A 32 -2.91 6.82 10.78
N VAL A 33 -2.80 8.05 10.25
CA VAL A 33 -1.50 8.71 10.02
C VAL A 33 -0.79 9.00 11.34
N ASP A 34 -1.51 9.38 12.39
CA ASP A 34 -0.92 9.70 13.69
C ASP A 34 -0.20 8.47 14.27
N PHE A 35 -0.86 7.32 14.25
CA PHE A 35 -0.29 6.06 14.73
C PHE A 35 0.85 5.55 13.84
N ILE A 36 0.75 5.70 12.53
CA ILE A 36 1.80 5.27 11.59
C ILE A 36 3.06 6.11 11.77
N SER A 37 2.90 7.44 11.83
CA SER A 37 4.02 8.36 12.06
C SER A 37 4.67 8.12 13.41
N SER A 38 3.87 7.94 14.47
CA SER A 38 4.38 7.68 15.83
C SER A 38 5.12 6.35 15.94
N ALA A 39 4.75 5.33 15.16
CA ALA A 39 5.46 4.06 15.14
C ALA A 39 6.91 4.20 14.63
N SER A 40 7.21 5.20 13.79
CA SER A 40 8.58 5.43 13.31
C SER A 40 9.49 6.12 14.32
N THR A 41 8.93 6.73 15.37
CA THR A 41 9.65 7.59 16.33
C THR A 41 9.65 7.05 17.76
N THR A 42 9.29 5.77 17.95
CA THR A 42 9.31 5.12 19.26
C THR A 42 10.72 5.15 19.88
N TYR A 43 10.82 5.46 21.18
CA TYR A 43 12.10 5.55 21.91
C TYR A 43 12.99 4.31 21.79
N ASP A 44 12.40 3.12 21.68
CA ASP A 44 13.13 1.85 21.55
C ASP A 44 13.56 1.54 20.10
N GLY A 45 13.16 2.36 19.12
CA GLY A 45 13.42 2.16 17.69
C GLY A 45 12.76 0.90 17.10
N LYS A 46 11.84 0.25 17.82
CA LYS A 46 11.25 -1.04 17.43
C LYS A 46 9.82 -0.93 16.92
N GLY A 47 9.34 0.29 16.67
CA GLY A 47 7.99 0.51 16.22
C GLY A 47 7.71 -0.07 14.83
N LYS A 48 6.46 -0.51 14.65
CA LYS A 48 5.99 -1.17 13.43
C LYS A 48 4.67 -0.56 12.99
N ALA A 49 4.67 0.04 11.81
CA ALA A 49 3.47 0.51 11.13
C ALA A 49 3.01 -0.51 10.07
N ILE A 50 1.83 -1.09 10.27
CA ILE A 50 1.28 -2.14 9.41
C ILE A 50 -0.01 -1.64 8.75
N ILE A 51 -0.06 -1.69 7.42
CA ILE A 51 -1.27 -1.58 6.63
C ILE A 51 -1.72 -2.98 6.22
N ALA A 52 -2.90 -3.41 6.65
CA ALA A 52 -3.46 -4.72 6.34
C ALA A 52 -4.68 -4.59 5.43
N LEU A 53 -4.70 -5.35 4.34
CA LEU A 53 -5.83 -5.39 3.40
C LEU A 53 -5.93 -6.77 2.74
N PRO A 54 -7.13 -7.26 2.40
CA PRO A 54 -7.27 -8.32 1.42
C PRO A 54 -6.63 -7.90 0.09
N SER A 55 -6.10 -8.84 -0.68
CA SER A 55 -5.56 -8.54 -2.02
C SER A 55 -6.64 -8.12 -3.01
N ARG A 56 -7.88 -8.60 -2.81
CA ARG A 56 -9.07 -8.31 -3.61
C ARG A 56 -10.28 -7.99 -2.75
N THR A 57 -11.22 -7.24 -3.33
CA THR A 57 -12.57 -7.05 -2.78
C THR A 57 -13.39 -8.34 -2.88
N SER A 58 -14.53 -8.41 -2.18
CA SER A 58 -15.49 -9.52 -2.31
C SER A 58 -16.06 -9.70 -3.73
N LYS A 59 -15.94 -8.68 -4.59
CA LYS A 59 -16.34 -8.72 -6.00
C LYS A 59 -15.17 -9.04 -6.95
N GLY A 60 -14.02 -9.48 -6.42
CA GLY A 60 -12.85 -9.87 -7.21
C GLY A 60 -12.00 -8.72 -7.75
N LYS A 61 -12.29 -7.46 -7.41
CA LYS A 61 -11.47 -6.31 -7.84
C LYS A 61 -10.17 -6.22 -7.04
N PRO A 62 -9.00 -5.96 -7.66
CA PRO A 62 -7.73 -5.80 -6.97
C PRO A 62 -7.74 -4.59 -6.03
N LYS A 63 -7.12 -4.73 -4.85
CA LYS A 63 -6.88 -3.63 -3.91
C LYS A 63 -5.43 -3.13 -3.90
N ILE A 64 -4.51 -3.89 -4.50
CA ILE A 64 -3.18 -3.40 -4.91
C ILE A 64 -3.28 -2.99 -6.37
N VAL A 65 -3.04 -1.72 -6.66
CA VAL A 65 -3.29 -1.12 -7.98
C VAL A 65 -2.03 -0.48 -8.54
N ALA A 66 -1.90 -0.37 -9.86
CA ALA A 66 -0.74 0.28 -10.46
C ALA A 66 -0.64 1.77 -10.10
N ALA A 67 -1.78 2.45 -10.01
CA ALA A 67 -1.94 3.82 -9.56
C ALA A 67 -3.29 3.95 -8.87
N LEU A 68 -3.39 4.79 -7.84
CA LEU A 68 -4.68 5.07 -7.21
C LEU A 68 -5.66 5.65 -8.25
N PRO A 69 -6.97 5.32 -8.16
CA PRO A 69 -7.97 5.88 -9.03
C PRO A 69 -7.96 7.40 -9.01
N GLN A 70 -8.38 8.02 -10.11
CA GLN A 70 -8.51 9.47 -10.18
C GLN A 70 -9.37 9.98 -9.00
N ASN A 71 -8.92 11.06 -8.37
CA ASN A 71 -9.53 11.71 -7.21
C ASN A 71 -9.56 10.88 -5.91
N ALA A 72 -8.91 9.71 -5.86
CA ALA A 72 -8.72 9.01 -4.58
C ALA A 72 -7.89 9.85 -3.60
N GLY A 73 -8.38 9.96 -2.38
CA GLY A 73 -7.73 10.67 -1.28
C GLY A 73 -6.55 9.87 -0.74
N VAL A 74 -5.34 10.42 -0.83
CA VAL A 74 -4.15 9.84 -0.20
C VAL A 74 -4.18 10.18 1.29
N VAL A 75 -4.60 9.23 2.12
CA VAL A 75 -4.60 9.37 3.58
C VAL A 75 -3.20 9.13 4.12
N THR A 76 -2.56 8.03 3.73
CA THR A 76 -1.19 7.72 4.14
C THR A 76 -0.26 7.80 2.93
N THR A 77 0.65 8.76 2.98
CA THR A 77 1.63 8.97 1.91
C THR A 77 2.62 7.82 1.84
N ARG A 78 3.26 7.66 0.68
CA ARG A 78 4.34 6.68 0.49
C ARG A 78 5.50 6.86 1.47
N GLY A 79 5.70 8.04 2.06
CA GLY A 79 6.76 8.26 3.05
C GLY A 79 6.53 7.53 4.36
N HIS A 80 5.27 7.29 4.71
CA HIS A 80 4.87 6.75 6.02
C HIS A 80 4.72 5.22 6.04
N VAL A 81 4.46 4.59 4.88
CA VAL A 81 4.16 3.14 4.83
C VAL A 81 5.43 2.30 5.04
N GLN A 82 5.42 1.49 6.09
CA GLN A 82 6.49 0.55 6.44
C GLN A 82 6.15 -0.89 6.02
N PHE A 83 5.09 -1.49 6.56
CA PHE A 83 4.68 -2.85 6.20
C PHE A 83 3.29 -2.85 5.56
N VAL A 84 3.13 -3.70 4.55
CA VAL A 84 1.84 -4.00 3.91
C VAL A 84 1.60 -5.49 3.99
N VAL A 85 0.40 -5.89 4.39
CA VAL A 85 0.05 -7.30 4.62
C VAL A 85 -1.23 -7.65 3.87
N THR A 86 -1.17 -8.76 3.14
CA THR A 86 -2.33 -9.42 2.54
C THR A 86 -2.35 -10.89 2.95
N GLU A 87 -3.37 -11.63 2.52
CA GLU A 87 -3.44 -13.08 2.64
C GLU A 87 -2.29 -13.83 1.91
N TYR A 88 -1.53 -13.14 1.05
CA TYR A 88 -0.41 -13.71 0.30
C TYR A 88 0.98 -13.39 0.88
N GLY A 89 1.06 -12.60 1.97
CA GLY A 89 2.31 -12.36 2.69
C GLY A 89 2.52 -10.91 3.14
N ILE A 90 3.79 -10.59 3.38
CA ILE A 90 4.22 -9.30 3.95
C ILE A 90 5.19 -8.61 2.98
N ALA A 91 4.88 -7.36 2.62
CA ALA A 91 5.79 -6.46 1.92
C ALA A 91 6.35 -5.42 2.88
N ASN A 92 7.67 -5.44 3.09
CA ASN A 92 8.37 -4.35 3.76
C ASN A 92 8.73 -3.28 2.71
N LEU A 93 8.30 -2.05 2.89
CA LEU A 93 8.51 -0.92 1.98
C LEU A 93 9.48 0.13 2.52
N ALA A 94 9.90 0.03 3.79
CA ALA A 94 10.81 0.99 4.40
C ALA A 94 12.18 0.97 3.72
N GLY A 95 12.71 2.16 3.41
CA GLY A 95 13.99 2.34 2.73
C GLY A 95 14.02 1.91 1.26
N LYS A 96 12.91 1.43 0.69
CA LYS A 96 12.87 0.95 -0.69
C LYS A 96 12.55 2.07 -1.68
N ASN A 97 13.23 2.04 -2.82
CA ASN A 97 12.87 2.89 -3.96
C ASN A 97 11.57 2.41 -4.63
N VAL A 98 10.98 3.20 -5.52
CA VAL A 98 9.67 2.89 -6.12
C VAL A 98 9.68 1.55 -6.88
N ARG A 99 10.78 1.20 -7.55
CA ARG A 99 10.93 -0.06 -8.29
C ARG A 99 10.91 -1.28 -7.35
N GLN A 100 11.59 -1.16 -6.21
CA GLN A 100 11.61 -2.16 -5.14
C GLN A 100 10.27 -2.28 -4.43
N ARG A 101 9.58 -1.16 -4.20
CA ARG A 101 8.23 -1.17 -3.60
C ARG A 101 7.23 -1.85 -4.50
N ALA A 102 7.26 -1.55 -5.80
CA ALA A 102 6.42 -2.23 -6.78
C ALA A 102 6.66 -3.74 -6.76
N TYR A 103 7.92 -4.18 -6.74
CA TYR A 103 8.28 -5.59 -6.68
C TYR A 103 7.69 -6.29 -5.44
N GLU A 104 7.82 -5.70 -4.25
CA GLU A 104 7.30 -6.31 -3.02
C GLU A 104 5.77 -6.31 -2.95
N LEU A 105 5.12 -5.24 -3.42
CA LEU A 105 3.66 -5.17 -3.46
C LEU A 105 3.07 -6.19 -4.44
N ILE A 106 3.68 -6.37 -5.61
CA ILE A 106 3.25 -7.38 -6.59
C ILE A 106 3.37 -8.80 -6.00
N LYS A 107 4.43 -9.09 -5.25
CA LYS A 107 4.60 -10.40 -4.60
C LYS A 107 3.46 -10.77 -3.65
N ILE A 108 2.87 -9.78 -2.98
CA ILE A 108 1.75 -9.98 -2.05
C ILE A 108 0.38 -9.67 -2.68
N ALA A 109 0.33 -9.36 -3.99
CA ALA A 109 -0.92 -9.26 -4.71
C ALA A 109 -1.51 -10.64 -5.03
N HIS A 110 -2.80 -10.66 -5.37
CA HIS A 110 -3.47 -11.87 -5.84
C HIS A 110 -2.72 -12.44 -7.07
N PRO A 111 -2.45 -13.76 -7.14
CA PRO A 111 -1.69 -14.38 -8.23
C PRO A 111 -2.12 -13.95 -9.63
N ASP A 112 -3.43 -13.96 -9.90
CA ASP A 112 -4.03 -13.53 -11.17
C ASP A 112 -3.74 -12.06 -11.56
N ASP A 113 -3.52 -11.17 -10.59
CA ASP A 113 -3.31 -9.74 -10.85
C ASP A 113 -1.83 -9.40 -11.11
N ARG A 114 -0.90 -10.29 -10.76
CA ARG A 114 0.55 -10.00 -10.75
C ARG A 114 1.08 -9.65 -12.13
N GLN A 115 0.72 -10.42 -13.15
CA GLN A 115 1.17 -10.17 -14.52
C GLN A 115 0.69 -8.81 -15.04
N LEU A 116 -0.56 -8.45 -14.75
CA LEU A 116 -1.10 -7.14 -15.14
C LEU A 116 -0.39 -6.01 -14.40
N LEU A 117 -0.16 -6.17 -13.08
CA LEU A 117 0.55 -5.19 -12.28
C LEU A 117 2.00 -5.01 -12.74
N GLU A 118 2.71 -6.08 -13.10
CA GLU A 118 4.08 -6.00 -13.65
C GLU A 118 4.11 -5.21 -14.96
N LYS A 119 3.17 -5.49 -15.87
CA LYS A 119 3.04 -4.76 -17.13
C LYS A 119 2.79 -3.26 -16.87
N GLN A 120 1.82 -2.94 -16.03
CA GLN A 120 1.49 -1.55 -15.69
C GLN A 120 2.63 -0.85 -14.95
N ALA A 121 3.37 -1.57 -14.10
CA ALA A 121 4.56 -1.06 -13.44
C ALA A 121 5.65 -0.70 -14.45
N PHE A 122 5.92 -1.58 -15.43
CA PHE A 122 6.88 -1.30 -16.49
C PHE A 122 6.45 -0.09 -17.32
N GLU A 123 5.18 0.00 -17.72
CA GLU A 123 4.63 1.12 -18.48
C GLU A 123 4.81 2.46 -17.73
N ARG A 124 4.62 2.44 -16.41
CA ARG A 124 4.74 3.63 -15.53
C ARG A 124 6.19 3.99 -15.21
N LEU A 125 7.02 3.01 -14.84
CA LEU A 125 8.37 3.21 -14.32
C LEU A 125 9.46 3.15 -15.40
N LYS A 126 9.11 2.74 -16.61
CA LYS A 126 10.03 2.51 -17.75
C LYS A 126 11.16 1.52 -17.42
N CYS A 127 10.95 0.67 -16.43
CA CYS A 127 11.84 -0.42 -16.03
C CYS A 127 11.05 -1.51 -15.30
N MET A 128 11.55 -2.75 -15.34
CA MET A 128 10.90 -3.88 -14.66
C MET A 128 11.05 -3.76 -13.14
N PRO A 129 10.01 -3.97 -12.32
CA PRO A 129 10.15 -4.09 -10.87
C PRO A 129 11.25 -5.10 -10.49
N SER A 130 12.08 -4.76 -9.51
CA SER A 130 13.14 -5.65 -9.02
C SER A 130 13.41 -5.40 -7.54
N LEU A 131 14.02 -6.41 -6.89
CA LEU A 131 14.64 -6.25 -5.58
C LEU A 131 15.82 -5.25 -5.63
#